data_AF-A0A0L8FPW5-F1
#
_entry.id   AF-A0A0L8FPW5-F1
#
_cell.length_a   1.000
_cell.length_b   1.000
_cell.length_c   1.000
_cell.angle_alpha   90.00
_cell.angle_beta   90.00
_cell.angle_gamma   90.00
#
_symmetry.space_group_name_H-M   'P 1'
#
loop_
_entity.id
_entity.type
_entity.pdbx_description
1 polymer ?
#
loop_
_entity_poly.entity_id
_entity_poly.type
_entity_poly.pdbx_seq_one_letter_code
_entity_poly.pdbx_strand_id
1 'polypeptide(L)' 'MGAPLELCQKQRAVIEFLVAEGETPVNIHRRLQNVFEDHSNVCRWVRRLKDEKVGTVSVADKPRSGRPSVRFCESCQ' A
#
# COMPACT_ATOMS: atom_id res chain seq x y z
N MET A 1 1.27 -0.30 23.88
CA MET A 1 1.21 0.49 22.64
C MET A 1 1.05 -0.49 21.47
N GLY A 2 -0.18 -0.65 20.95
CA GLY A 2 -0.46 -1.54 19.81
C GLY A 2 0.16 -0.97 18.53
N ALA A 3 0.85 -1.82 17.77
CA ALA A 3 1.69 -1.40 16.64
C ALA A 3 0.88 -0.69 15.53
N PRO A 4 1.33 0.47 15.03
CA PRO A 4 0.74 1.16 13.86
C PRO A 4 0.66 0.30 12.59
N LEU A 5 1.45 -0.78 12.53
CA LEU A 5 1.49 -1.71 11.40
C LEU A 5 0.15 -2.46 11.21
N GLU A 6 -0.57 -2.73 12.30
CA GLU A 6 -1.82 -3.48 12.28
C GLU A 6 -2.94 -2.76 11.51
N LEU A 7 -3.01 -1.43 11.64
CA LEU A 7 -4.09 -0.64 11.05
C LEU A 7 -3.91 -0.55 9.52
N CYS A 8 -2.69 -0.29 9.06
CA CYS A 8 -2.37 -0.25 7.63
C CYS A 8 -2.59 -1.60 6.96
N GLN A 9 -2.25 -2.72 7.61
CA GLN A 9 -2.49 -4.06 7.09
C GLN A 9 -4.00 -4.39 6.99
N LYS A 10 -4.77 -4.05 8.03
CA LYS A 10 -6.24 -4.20 8.02
C LYS A 10 -6.90 -3.40 6.91
N GLN A 11 -6.48 -2.15 6.70
CA GLN A 11 -6.97 -1.32 5.60
C GLN A 11 -6.68 -1.94 4.23
N ARG A 12 -5.45 -2.41 4.01
CA ARG A 12 -5.05 -3.05 2.75
C ARG A 12 -5.86 -4.30 2.45
N ALA A 13 -6.08 -5.16 3.46
CA ALA A 13 -6.92 -6.36 3.32
C ALA A 13 -8.36 -6.01 2.95
N VAL A 14 -8.95 -4.97 3.57
CA VAL A 14 -10.30 -4.49 3.23
C VAL A 14 -10.35 -3.92 1.80
N ILE A 15 -9.32 -3.17 1.38
CA ILE A 15 -9.24 -2.65 0.02
C ILE A 15 -9.16 -3.81 -0.99
N GLU A 16 -8.33 -4.81 -0.73
CA GLU A 16 -8.20 -6.00 -1.59
C GLU A 16 -9.52 -6.75 -1.72
N PHE A 17 -10.20 -6.98 -0.60
CA PHE A 17 -11.51 -7.63 -0.58
C PHE A 17 -12.55 -6.85 -1.43
N LEU A 18 -12.69 -5.54 -1.21
CA LEU A 18 -13.67 -4.72 -1.93
C LEU A 18 -13.33 -4.57 -3.42
N VAL A 19 -12.06 -4.51 -3.78
CA VAL A 19 -11.63 -4.50 -5.19
C VAL A 19 -11.96 -5.83 -5.87
N ALA A 20 -11.77 -6.96 -5.17
CA ALA A 20 -12.15 -8.28 -5.69
C ALA A 20 -13.67 -8.44 -5.86
N GLU A 21 -14.47 -7.82 -5.00
CA GLU A 21 -15.94 -7.72 -5.18
C GLU A 21 -16.35 -6.82 -6.36
N GLY A 22 -15.42 -6.02 -6.91
CA GLY A 22 -15.69 -5.11 -8.03
C GLY A 22 -16.23 -3.74 -7.62
N GLU A 23 -16.10 -3.35 -6.35
CA GLU A 23 -16.54 -2.04 -5.87
C GLU A 23 -15.75 -0.89 -6.52
N THR A 24 -16.42 0.25 -6.67
CA THR A 24 -15.77 1.43 -7.25
C THR A 24 -14.82 2.08 -6.24
N PRO A 25 -13.69 2.67 -6.68
CA PRO A 25 -12.73 3.30 -5.77
C PRO A 25 -13.36 4.38 -4.88
N VAL A 26 -14.39 5.07 -5.39
CA VAL A 26 -15.13 6.12 -4.67
C VAL A 26 -15.93 5.52 -3.51
N ASN A 27 -16.63 4.40 -3.73
CA ASN A 27 -17.34 3.69 -2.68
C ASN A 27 -16.38 3.14 -1.62
N ILE A 28 -15.26 2.56 -2.06
CA ILE A 28 -14.22 2.02 -1.17
C ILE A 28 -13.67 3.14 -0.27
N HIS A 29 -13.38 4.30 -0.85
CA HIS A 29 -12.91 5.47 -0.10
C HIS A 29 -13.92 5.93 0.96
N ARG A 30 -15.21 6.04 0.59
CA ARG A 30 -16.28 6.45 1.51
C ARG A 30 -16.47 5.45 2.66
N ARG A 31 -16.41 4.15 2.38
CA ARG A 31 -16.51 3.10 3.40
C ARG A 31 -15.31 3.12 4.35
N LEU A 32 -14.10 3.31 3.81
CA LEU A 32 -12.88 3.40 4.63
C LEU A 32 -12.87 4.64 5.51
N GLN A 33 -13.28 5.79 4.99
CA GLN A 33 -13.32 7.06 5.75
C GLN A 33 -14.24 6.97 6.97
N ASN A 34 -15.34 6.21 6.89
CA ASN A 34 -16.26 6.02 8.02
C ASN A 34 -15.69 5.12 9.12
N VAL A 35 -14.74 4.23 8.80
CA VAL A 35 -14.22 3.21 9.73
C VAL A 35 -12.82 3.57 10.23
N PHE A 36 -12.03 4.26 9.41
CA PHE A 36 -10.65 4.64 9.67
C PHE A 36 -10.45 6.14 9.46
N GLU A 37 -9.93 6.84 10.47
CA GLU A 37 -9.57 8.26 10.37
C GLU A 37 -8.43 8.50 9.35
N ASP A 38 -7.41 7.64 9.37
CA ASP A 38 -6.23 7.77 8.51
C ASP A 38 -6.28 6.72 7.40
N HIS A 39 -6.58 7.11 6.17
CA HIS A 39 -6.80 6.17 5.07
C HIS A 39 -5.57 6.13 4.15
N SER A 40 -4.82 5.04 4.22
CA SER A 40 -3.73 4.75 3.28
C SER A 40 -4.21 4.90 1.83
N ASN A 41 -3.49 5.68 1.00
CA ASN A 41 -3.79 6.01 -0.41
C ASN A 41 -4.56 4.93 -1.21
N VAL A 42 -5.89 4.96 -1.10
CA VAL A 42 -6.80 3.94 -1.67
C VAL A 42 -6.61 3.85 -3.19
N CYS A 43 -6.56 4.99 -3.87
CA CYS A 43 -6.36 5.05 -5.31
C CYS A 43 -5.05 4.38 -5.77
N ARG A 44 -3.97 4.48 -4.97
CA ARG A 44 -2.70 3.83 -5.29
C ARG A 44 -2.81 2.31 -5.18
N TRP A 45 -3.52 1.82 -4.16
CA TRP A 45 -3.74 0.39 -3.95
C TRP A 45 -4.68 -0.21 -4.98
N VAL A 46 -5.80 0.45 -5.28
CA VAL A 46 -6.74 -0.01 -6.30
C VAL A 46 -6.07 -0.12 -7.67
N ARG A 47 -5.17 0.81 -8.03
CA ARG A 47 -4.38 0.70 -9.28
C ARG A 47 -3.45 -0.52 -9.25
N ARG A 48 -2.65 -0.67 -8.20
CA ARG A 48 -1.76 -1.84 -8.03
C ARG A 48 -2.51 -3.17 -8.14
N LEU A 49 -3.66 -3.28 -7.48
CA LEU A 49 -4.50 -4.49 -7.48
C LEU A 49 -5.13 -4.79 -8.84
N LYS A 50 -5.32 -3.78 -9.69
CA LYS A 50 -5.79 -3.98 -11.07
C LYS A 50 -4.66 -4.40 -12.00
N ASP A 51 -3.44 -3.91 -11.75
CA ASP A 51 -2.25 -4.20 -12.54
C ASP A 51 -1.67 -5.60 -12.21
N GLU A 52 -1.77 -6.05 -10.96
CA GLU A 52 -1.37 -7.40 -10.53
C GLU A 52 -2.53 -8.39 -10.71
N LYS A 53 -2.22 -9.62 -11.15
CA LYS A 53 -3.21 -10.71 -11.11
C LYS A 53 -3.66 -10.92 -9.66
N VAL A 54 -4.98 -10.96 -9.46
CA VAL A 54 -5.64 -11.26 -8.18
C VAL A 54 -4.92 -12.41 -7.46
N GLY A 55 -4.48 -12.17 -6.22
CA GLY A 55 -3.78 -13.15 -5.40
C GLY A 55 -2.25 -13.07 -5.38
N THR A 56 -1.63 -12.16 -6.15
CA THR A 56 -0.15 -11.97 -6.13
C THR A 56 0.29 -10.81 -5.23
N VAL A 57 -0.65 -9.96 -4.80
CA VAL A 57 -0.33 -8.70 -4.11
C VAL A 57 0.00 -8.97 -2.64
N SER A 58 1.26 -8.80 -2.27
CA SER A 58 1.65 -8.87 -0.86
C SER A 58 1.11 -7.65 -0.11
N VAL A 59 0.29 -7.89 0.91
CA VAL A 59 -0.26 -6.88 1.83
C VAL A 59 0.84 -6.18 2.63
N ALA A 60 1.96 -6.87 2.87
CA ALA A 60 3.09 -6.35 3.63
C ALA A 60 3.90 -5.32 2.81
N ASP A 61 4.49 -4.35 3.51
CA ASP A 61 5.44 -3.44 2.87
C ASP A 61 6.68 -4.21 2.39
N LYS A 62 7.03 -4.02 1.11
CA LYS A 62 8.30 -4.49 0.59
C LYS A 62 9.45 -3.80 1.36
N PRO A 63 10.57 -4.50 1.60
CA PRO A 63 11.73 -3.88 2.24
C PRO A 63 12.15 -2.65 1.45
N ARG A 64 12.35 -1.53 2.15
CA ARG A 64 12.78 -0.28 1.52
C ARG A 64 14.16 -0.51 0.92
N SER A 65 14.35 -0.16 -0.36
CA SER A 65 15.68 -0.08 -0.92
C SER A 65 16.45 0.97 -0.10
N GLY A 66 17.55 0.53 0.53
CA GLY A 66 18.38 1.40 1.35
C GLY A 66 18.90 2.60 0.56
N ARG A 67 19.47 3.57 1.28
CA ARG A 67 20.17 4.70 0.65
C ARG A 67 21.27 4.15 -0.27
N PRO A 68 21.35 4.55 -1.55
CA PRO A 68 22.44 4.11 -2.40
C PRO A 68 23.76 4.53 -1.75
N SER A 69 24.65 3.58 -1.51
CA SER A 69 26.00 3.87 -1.05
C SER A 69 26.67 4.65 -2.17
N VAL A 70 26.91 5.94 -1.95
CA VAL A 70 27.84 6.70 -2.79
C VAL A 70 29.17 5.96 -2.77
N ARG A 71 29.55 5.34 -3.90
CA ARG A 71 30.96 5.04 -4.13
C ARG A 71 31.65 6.40 -4.20
N PHE A 72 32.61 6.61 -3.32
CA PHE A 72 33.53 7.74 -3.44
C PHE A 72 34.12 7.71 -4.86
N CYS A 73 33.97 8.80 -5.60
CA CYS A 73 34.59 8.95 -6.90
C CYS A 73 36.06 9.31 -6.67
N GLU A 74 36.93 8.31 -6.68
CA GLU A 74 38.40 8.44 -6.56
C GLU A 74 39.05 8.70 -7.94
N SER A 75 38.52 9.68 -8.67
CA SER A 75 39.15 10.20 -9.90
C SER A 75 38.96 11.70 -10.01
N CYS A 76 39.62 12.41 -9.10
CA CYS A 76 40.15 13.74 -9.32
C CYS A 76 41.53 13.76 -8.65
N GLN A 77 42.57 13.37 -9.39
CA GLN A 77 43.95 13.79 -9.16
C GLN A 77 44.39 14.58 -10.40
#